data_AF-A0A060YH32-F1
#
_entry.id   AF-A0A060YH32-F1
#
_cell.length_a   1.000
_cell.length_b   1.000
_cell.length_c   1.000
_cell.angle_alpha   90.00
_cell.angle_beta   90.00
_cell.angle_gamma   90.00
#
_symmetry.space_group_name_H-M   'P 1'
#
loop_
_entity.id
_entity.type
_entity.pdbx_description
1 polymer ?
#
loop_
_entity_poly.entity_id
_entity_poly.type
_entity_poly.pdbx_seq_one_letter_code
_entity_poly.pdbx_strand_id
1 'polypeptide(L)'
;MKKLWTNTIPGKDSMADYIFHYYQELPKYLRGYHQCSREEVFQLGALIYRVKFEEDKSQFPNIPKMLKELIPQDQIRHLSPDDWKRSIVAFFNKQSGKTREEAKLSFLKVIFKWPTFGSAFFEVKQTSDPNFPEILLIAINKHGVSLIDPKSKDILTTHPFTKISNWSSGNTYFHITIGNLVRGTKLLCETSLVSYWTVIQVENIYRGRSLFLLY
;
A
#
# COMPACT_ATOMS: atom_id res chain seq x y z
N MET A 1 -13.23 0.90 9.87
CA MET A 1 -12.16 0.63 8.86
C MET A 1 -12.56 1.32 7.56
N LYS A 2 -11.73 2.17 6.96
CA LYS A 2 -12.09 2.84 5.69
C LYS A 2 -11.93 1.87 4.52
N LYS A 3 -13.01 1.67 3.75
CA LYS A 3 -13.08 0.69 2.66
C LYS A 3 -12.83 1.31 1.27
N LEU A 4 -13.11 2.60 1.07
CA LEU A 4 -12.93 3.31 -0.21
C LEU A 4 -12.05 4.57 -0.06
N TRP A 5 -11.06 4.72 -0.95
CA TRP A 5 -10.06 5.80 -0.93
C TRP A 5 -10.19 6.82 -2.07
N THR A 6 -11.27 6.76 -2.85
CA THR A 6 -11.46 7.53 -4.11
C THR A 6 -11.28 9.04 -3.96
N ASN A 7 -11.78 9.62 -2.87
CA ASN A 7 -11.71 11.06 -2.60
C ASN A 7 -10.83 11.39 -1.37
N THR A 8 -9.97 10.47 -0.94
CA THR A 8 -9.09 10.72 0.20
C THR A 8 -7.97 11.66 -0.22
N ILE A 9 -7.88 12.81 0.43
CA ILE A 9 -6.81 13.80 0.27
C ILE A 9 -6.26 14.07 1.68
N PRO A 10 -4.99 13.71 1.98
CA PRO A 10 -4.40 14.01 3.27
C PRO A 10 -4.47 15.50 3.61
N GLY A 11 -4.94 15.81 4.81
CA GLY A 11 -5.11 17.16 5.35
C GLY A 11 -6.52 17.71 5.18
N LYS A 12 -7.39 17.08 4.38
CA LYS A 12 -8.78 17.50 4.21
C LYS A 12 -9.67 17.08 5.38
N ASP A 13 -9.38 15.93 5.97
CA ASP A 13 -10.07 15.39 7.15
C ASP A 13 -9.02 14.91 8.15
N SER A 14 -8.62 15.81 9.04
CA SER A 14 -7.56 15.57 10.02
C SER A 14 -7.88 14.42 10.98
N MET A 15 -9.16 14.24 11.33
CA MET A 15 -9.61 13.16 12.21
C MET A 15 -9.50 11.81 11.50
N ALA A 16 -9.93 11.71 10.25
CA ALA A 16 -9.79 10.49 9.46
C ALA A 16 -8.32 10.13 9.19
N ASP A 17 -7.48 11.14 8.90
CA ASP A 17 -6.03 10.96 8.74
C ASP A 17 -5.39 10.38 10.00
N TYR A 18 -5.76 10.95 11.16
CA TYR A 18 -5.20 10.60 12.45
C TYR A 18 -5.63 9.22 12.94
N ILE A 19 -6.92 8.88 12.80
CA ILE A 19 -7.52 7.66 13.35
C ILE A 19 -7.42 6.47 12.38
N PHE A 20 -7.57 6.70 11.08
CA PHE A 20 -7.72 5.61 10.13
C PHE A 20 -6.60 5.57 9.10
N HIS A 21 -6.38 6.65 8.35
CA HIS A 21 -5.57 6.55 7.14
C HIS A 21 -4.13 6.14 7.42
N TYR A 22 -3.50 6.77 8.43
CA TYR A 22 -2.13 6.42 8.82
C TYR A 22 -2.01 4.94 9.20
N TYR A 23 -2.90 4.45 10.06
CA TYR A 23 -2.83 3.06 10.56
C TYR A 23 -3.21 2.01 9.51
N GLN A 24 -3.97 2.39 8.48
CA GLN A 24 -4.29 1.50 7.37
C GLN A 24 -3.17 1.43 6.32
N GLU A 25 -2.46 2.53 6.07
CA GLU A 25 -1.39 2.58 5.07
C GLU A 25 -0.03 2.12 5.62
N LEU A 26 0.26 2.40 6.91
CA LEU A 26 1.51 1.98 7.55
C LEU A 26 1.86 0.50 7.37
N PRO A 27 0.96 -0.48 7.63
CA PRO A 27 1.29 -1.89 7.44
C PRO A 27 1.52 -2.26 5.96
N LYS A 28 0.91 -1.55 5.00
CA LYS A 28 1.14 -1.78 3.56
C LYS A 28 2.52 -1.28 3.14
N TYR A 29 2.93 -0.12 3.67
CA TYR A 29 4.29 0.39 3.55
C TYR A 29 5.31 -0.57 4.17
N LEU A 30 5.12 -1.01 5.42
CA LEU A 30 6.07 -1.90 6.11
C LEU A 30 6.19 -3.29 5.45
N ARG A 31 5.13 -3.78 4.80
CA ARG A 31 5.19 -5.00 3.98
C ARG A 31 5.99 -4.83 2.68
N GLY A 32 6.33 -3.60 2.30
CA GLY A 32 7.07 -3.32 1.07
C GLY A 32 6.21 -3.42 -0.18
N TYR A 33 4.93 -3.09 -0.14
CA TYR A 33 4.07 -3.15 -1.34
C TYR A 33 4.27 -1.98 -2.32
N HIS A 34 5.05 -0.97 -1.94
CA HIS A 34 5.23 0.25 -2.71
C HIS A 34 6.67 0.36 -3.21
N GLN A 35 6.83 0.84 -4.43
CA GLN A 35 8.12 1.35 -4.89
C GLN A 35 8.41 2.67 -4.17
N CYS A 36 9.59 2.76 -3.56
CA CYS A 36 10.02 3.94 -2.82
C CYS A 36 11.51 4.17 -3.02
N SER A 37 11.90 5.43 -3.09
CA SER A 37 13.31 5.81 -3.10
C SER A 37 13.93 5.63 -1.72
N ARG A 38 15.25 5.44 -1.67
CA ARG A 38 15.98 5.32 -0.40
C ARG A 38 15.80 6.55 0.50
N GLU A 39 15.70 7.73 -0.08
CA GLU A 39 15.48 8.98 0.65
C GLU A 39 14.09 9.03 1.30
N GLU A 40 13.04 8.64 0.56
CA GLU A 40 11.69 8.52 1.12
C GLU A 40 11.65 7.51 2.27
N VAL A 41 12.35 6.38 2.17
CA VAL A 41 12.40 5.39 3.25
C VAL A 41 13.02 5.97 4.53
N PHE A 42 14.10 6.76 4.43
CA PHE A 42 14.67 7.45 5.58
C PHE A 42 13.70 8.47 6.17
N GLN A 43 13.07 9.27 5.31
CA GLN A 43 12.10 10.28 5.70
C GLN A 43 10.90 9.66 6.43
N LEU A 44 10.34 8.58 5.88
CA LEU A 44 9.19 7.88 6.44
C LEU A 44 9.56 7.15 7.73
N GLY A 45 10.75 6.53 7.81
CA GLY A 45 11.25 5.91 9.04
C GLY A 45 11.35 6.91 10.20
N ALA A 46 11.83 8.13 9.93
CA ALA A 46 11.88 9.21 10.91
C ALA A 46 10.48 9.67 11.36
N LEU A 47 9.53 9.78 10.42
CA LEU A 47 8.14 10.13 10.73
C LEU A 47 7.47 9.06 11.58
N ILE A 48 7.66 7.77 11.26
CA ILE A 48 7.09 6.66 12.03
C ILE A 48 7.68 6.62 13.45
N TYR A 49 8.99 6.84 13.59
CA TYR A 49 9.63 6.96 14.90
C TYR A 49 8.97 8.08 15.71
N ARG A 50 8.81 9.27 15.12
CA ARG A 50 8.17 10.42 15.76
C ARG A 50 6.71 10.15 16.13
N VAL A 51 5.97 9.39 15.32
CA VAL A 51 4.61 9.00 15.70
C VAL A 51 4.62 8.12 16.96
N LYS A 52 5.63 7.29 17.17
CA LYS A 52 5.73 6.42 18.35
C LYS A 52 6.24 7.15 19.59
N PHE A 53 7.33 7.89 19.44
CA PHE A 53 8.13 8.42 20.55
C PHE A 53 8.13 9.95 20.64
N GLU A 54 7.45 10.65 19.74
CA GLU A 54 7.39 12.12 19.69
C GLU A 54 8.80 12.73 19.61
N GLU A 55 9.18 13.57 20.59
CA GLU A 55 10.51 14.17 20.70
C GLU A 55 11.47 13.35 21.61
N ASP A 56 11.06 12.17 22.07
CA ASP A 56 11.90 11.32 22.91
C ASP A 56 13.07 10.72 22.10
N LYS A 57 14.26 11.26 22.34
CA LYS A 57 15.53 10.80 21.74
C LYS A 57 16.18 9.65 22.51
N SER A 58 15.68 9.32 23.71
CA SER A 58 16.24 8.23 24.53
C SER A 58 16.10 6.86 23.87
N GLN A 59 15.16 6.71 22.93
CA GLN A 59 14.94 5.46 22.18
C GLN A 59 15.82 5.32 20.92
N PHE A 60 16.63 6.32 20.55
CA PHE A 60 17.55 6.20 19.41
C PHE A 60 18.49 4.98 19.45
N PRO A 61 19.07 4.60 20.59
CA PRO A 61 19.87 3.38 20.69
C PRO A 61 19.08 2.09 20.36
N ASN A 62 17.75 2.12 20.48
CA ASN A 62 16.88 0.97 20.21
C ASN A 62 16.42 0.89 18.74
N ILE A 63 16.65 1.92 17.91
CA ILE A 63 16.28 1.93 16.49
C ILE A 63 16.72 0.66 15.74
N PRO A 64 17.99 0.19 15.87
CA PRO A 64 18.45 -1.06 15.24
C PRO A 64 17.59 -2.29 15.57
N LYS A 65 16.99 -2.34 16.76
CA LYS A 65 16.16 -3.47 17.23
C LYS A 65 14.72 -3.41 16.72
N MET A 66 14.25 -2.22 16.32
CA MET A 66 12.86 -1.99 15.88
C MET A 66 12.74 -1.66 14.39
N LEU A 67 13.75 -1.93 13.56
CA LEU A 67 13.75 -1.61 12.13
C LEU A 67 12.53 -2.18 11.38
N LYS A 68 12.07 -3.37 11.76
CA LYS A 68 10.86 -4.00 11.18
C LYS A 68 9.59 -3.18 11.36
N GLU A 69 9.59 -2.24 12.30
CA GLU A 69 8.45 -1.39 12.58
C GLU A 69 8.59 0.02 11.99
N LEU A 70 9.73 0.33 11.34
CA LEU A 70 10.07 1.65 10.79
C LEU A 70 10.35 1.58 9.28
N ILE A 71 10.89 0.46 8.79
CA ILE A 71 11.44 0.29 7.45
C ILE A 71 10.72 -0.87 6.73
N PRO A 72 10.42 -0.75 5.42
CA PRO A 72 9.85 -1.85 4.65
C PRO A 72 10.72 -3.09 4.71
N GLN A 73 10.08 -4.26 4.89
CA GLN A 73 10.78 -5.53 5.13
C GLN A 73 11.84 -5.88 4.07
N ASP A 74 11.58 -5.51 2.80
CA ASP A 74 12.46 -5.75 1.66
C ASP A 74 13.64 -4.77 1.60
N GLN A 75 13.55 -3.64 2.30
CA GLN A 75 14.61 -2.63 2.37
C GLN A 75 15.60 -2.86 3.51
N ILE A 76 15.19 -3.51 4.61
CA ILE A 76 15.99 -3.63 5.84
C ILE A 76 17.41 -4.14 5.57
N ARG A 77 17.57 -5.11 4.65
CA ARG A 77 18.86 -5.76 4.37
C ARG A 77 19.81 -4.92 3.51
N HIS A 78 19.38 -3.79 2.97
CA HIS A 78 20.22 -2.95 2.09
C HIS A 78 21.28 -2.12 2.83
N LEU A 79 21.14 -1.93 4.14
CA LEU A 79 22.09 -1.19 4.97
C LEU A 79 22.31 -1.91 6.31
N SER A 80 23.42 -1.61 6.98
CA SER A 80 23.63 -2.07 8.36
C SER A 80 22.59 -1.43 9.30
N PRO A 81 22.26 -2.07 10.43
CA PRO A 81 21.32 -1.49 11.38
C PRO A 81 21.75 -0.11 11.92
N ASP A 82 23.06 0.12 12.05
CA ASP A 82 23.60 1.42 12.47
C ASP A 82 23.51 2.48 11.37
N ASP A 83 23.68 2.11 10.10
CA ASP A 83 23.46 3.01 8.96
C ASP A 83 22.01 3.47 8.86
N TRP A 84 21.07 2.55 9.07
CA TRP A 84 19.65 2.89 9.17
C TRP A 84 19.39 3.87 10.30
N LYS A 85 19.89 3.56 11.51
CA LYS A 85 19.78 4.46 12.67
C LYS A 85 20.35 5.85 12.37
N ARG A 86 21.57 5.94 11.82
CA ARG A 86 22.20 7.22 11.47
C ARG A 86 21.31 8.05 10.55
N SER A 87 20.79 7.43 9.49
CA SER A 87 19.96 8.11 8.49
C SER A 87 18.60 8.54 9.06
N ILE A 88 17.94 7.66 9.82
CA ILE A 88 16.66 7.98 10.50
C ILE A 88 16.84 9.15 11.46
N VAL A 89 17.88 9.15 12.30
CA VAL A 89 18.15 10.24 13.24
C VAL A 89 18.43 11.56 12.51
N ALA A 90 19.18 11.52 11.41
CA ALA A 90 19.43 12.71 10.60
C ALA A 90 18.13 13.31 10.04
N PHE A 91 17.22 12.48 9.50
CA PHE A 91 15.91 12.93 9.01
C PHE A 91 14.98 13.37 10.14
N PHE A 92 15.02 12.70 11.30
CA PHE A 92 14.24 13.08 12.47
C PHE A 92 14.57 14.50 12.94
N ASN A 93 15.87 14.83 13.03
CA ASN A 93 16.33 16.15 13.44
C ASN A 93 15.95 17.25 12.43
N LYS A 94 15.93 16.94 11.13
CA LYS A 94 15.44 17.87 10.08
C LYS A 94 13.95 18.18 10.19
N GLN A 95 13.19 17.38 10.95
CA GLN A 95 11.74 17.47 11.11
C GLN A 95 11.34 17.80 12.56
N SER A 96 12.23 18.46 13.31
CA SER A 96 12.00 18.84 14.71
C SER A 96 10.74 19.68 14.89
N GLY A 97 10.10 19.55 16.06
CA GLY A 97 8.95 20.37 16.45
C GLY A 97 7.61 19.90 15.88
N LYS A 98 7.59 18.82 15.10
CA LYS A 98 6.33 18.22 14.63
C LYS A 98 5.66 17.40 15.72
N THR A 99 4.36 17.60 15.91
CA THR A 99 3.53 16.74 16.77
C THR A 99 3.32 15.36 16.16
N ARG A 100 2.74 14.43 16.93
CA ARG A 100 2.36 13.09 16.45
C ARG A 100 1.39 13.17 15.27
N GLU A 101 0.42 14.08 15.33
CA GLU A 101 -0.60 14.32 14.31
C GLU A 101 0.03 14.85 13.02
N GLU A 102 0.94 15.83 13.14
CA GLU A 102 1.64 16.40 11.99
C GLU A 102 2.61 15.39 11.34
N ALA A 103 3.20 14.50 12.14
CA ALA A 103 4.03 13.42 11.64
C ALA A 103 3.20 12.40 10.85
N LYS A 104 2.02 11.99 11.35
CA LYS A 104 1.07 11.14 10.61
C LYS A 104 0.63 11.79 9.30
N LEU A 105 0.26 13.07 9.34
CA LEU A 105 -0.14 13.80 8.13
C LEU A 105 1.02 13.93 7.13
N SER A 106 2.23 14.21 7.61
CA SER A 106 3.43 14.27 6.75
C SER A 106 3.71 12.92 6.09
N PHE A 107 3.57 11.81 6.83
CA PHE A 107 3.70 10.46 6.29
C PHE A 107 2.70 10.24 5.15
N LEU A 108 1.42 10.55 5.39
CA LEU A 108 0.36 10.43 4.39
C LEU A 108 0.62 11.28 3.14
N LYS A 109 1.09 12.52 3.30
CA LYS A 109 1.41 13.43 2.18
C LYS A 109 2.54 12.91 1.28
N VAL A 110 3.52 12.20 1.85
CA VAL A 110 4.60 11.58 1.06
C VAL A 110 4.02 10.44 0.22
N ILE A 111 3.38 9.47 0.88
CA ILE A 111 2.91 8.26 0.19
C ILE A 111 1.71 8.51 -0.75
N PHE A 112 0.95 9.59 -0.53
CA PHE A 112 -0.18 9.98 -1.39
C PHE A 112 0.23 10.26 -2.85
N LYS A 113 1.50 10.58 -3.07
CA LYS A 113 2.05 10.78 -4.42
C LYS A 113 2.20 9.46 -5.19
N TRP A 114 2.21 8.32 -4.51
CA TRP A 114 2.43 7.04 -5.13
C TRP A 114 1.15 6.53 -5.81
N PRO A 115 1.26 5.93 -7.02
CA PRO A 115 0.10 5.40 -7.75
C PRO A 115 -0.61 4.24 -7.02
N THR A 116 0.05 3.66 -6.03
CA THR A 116 -0.43 2.53 -5.22
C THR A 116 -0.99 2.96 -3.85
N PHE A 117 -1.09 4.25 -3.57
CA PHE A 117 -1.72 4.74 -2.34
C PHE A 117 -3.18 4.30 -2.22
N GLY A 118 -3.60 3.92 -1.00
CA GLY A 118 -4.98 3.53 -0.73
C GLY A 118 -5.41 2.25 -1.42
N SER A 119 -4.44 1.40 -1.83
CA SER A 119 -4.73 0.13 -2.50
C SER A 119 -5.04 -0.99 -1.52
N ALA A 120 -5.87 -1.92 -1.95
CA ALA A 120 -5.82 -3.29 -1.43
C ALA A 120 -4.78 -4.07 -2.24
N PHE A 121 -3.94 -4.84 -1.55
CA PHE A 121 -2.86 -5.60 -2.16
C PHE A 121 -3.07 -7.09 -1.97
N PHE A 122 -2.76 -7.86 -3.00
CA PHE A 122 -2.90 -9.30 -2.99
C PHE A 122 -1.76 -9.95 -3.76
N GLU A 123 -1.03 -10.83 -3.09
CA GLU A 123 -0.07 -11.68 -3.76
C GLU A 123 -0.81 -12.87 -4.37
N VAL A 124 -0.61 -13.09 -5.66
CA VAL A 124 -1.27 -14.14 -6.41
C VAL A 124 -0.30 -14.87 -7.30
N LYS A 125 -0.68 -16.09 -7.65
CA LYS A 125 0.01 -16.87 -8.68
C LYS A 125 -0.84 -16.85 -9.95
N GLN A 126 -0.35 -16.27 -11.04
CA GLN A 126 -1.05 -16.23 -12.32
C GLN A 126 -0.60 -17.36 -13.24
N THR A 127 -1.52 -17.90 -14.04
CA THR A 127 -1.26 -19.05 -14.94
C THR A 127 -1.66 -18.79 -16.40
N SER A 128 -2.02 -17.55 -16.73
CA SER A 128 -2.74 -17.23 -17.97
C SER A 128 -1.92 -16.47 -19.00
N ASP A 129 -0.97 -15.63 -18.59
CA ASP A 129 -0.18 -14.80 -19.51
C ASP A 129 1.31 -15.05 -19.32
N PRO A 130 2.01 -15.66 -20.30
CA PRO A 130 3.42 -15.97 -20.19
C PRO A 130 4.32 -14.72 -20.24
N ASN A 131 3.80 -13.55 -20.59
CA ASN A 131 4.57 -12.31 -20.59
C ASN A 131 4.74 -11.73 -19.17
N PHE A 132 3.94 -12.18 -18.21
CA PHE A 132 4.05 -11.77 -16.82
C PHE A 132 4.73 -12.84 -15.95
N PRO A 133 5.42 -12.43 -14.87
CA PRO A 133 5.88 -13.36 -13.85
C PRO A 133 4.75 -14.25 -13.32
N GLU A 134 5.10 -15.46 -12.89
CA GLU A 134 4.15 -16.41 -12.30
C GLU A 134 3.57 -15.88 -10.98
N ILE A 135 4.37 -15.16 -10.19
CA ILE A 135 3.90 -14.49 -8.97
C ILE A 135 3.74 -12.99 -9.24
N LEU A 136 2.55 -12.47 -8.96
CA LEU A 136 2.22 -11.06 -9.11
C LEU A 136 1.70 -10.49 -7.79
N LEU A 137 2.00 -9.21 -7.58
CA LEU A 137 1.30 -8.39 -6.60
C LEU A 137 0.21 -7.60 -7.31
N ILE A 138 -1.04 -7.86 -7.00
CA ILE A 138 -2.18 -7.10 -7.53
C ILE A 138 -2.51 -5.97 -6.57
N ALA A 139 -2.63 -4.75 -7.10
CA ALA A 139 -3.11 -3.58 -6.37
C ALA A 139 -4.45 -3.12 -6.94
N ILE A 140 -5.49 -3.05 -6.10
CA ILE A 140 -6.80 -2.49 -6.47
C ILE A 140 -7.00 -1.16 -5.76
N ASN A 141 -7.19 -0.08 -6.53
CA ASN A 141 -7.46 1.25 -6.00
C ASN A 141 -8.33 2.09 -6.95
N LYS A 142 -8.40 3.41 -6.72
CA LYS A 142 -9.21 4.34 -7.54
C LYS A 142 -8.85 4.36 -9.04
N HIS A 143 -7.66 3.91 -9.40
CA HIS A 143 -7.19 3.85 -10.79
C HIS A 143 -7.61 2.56 -11.50
N GLY A 144 -8.06 1.53 -10.77
CA GLY A 144 -8.41 0.22 -11.31
C GLY A 144 -7.60 -0.91 -10.66
N VAL A 145 -7.27 -1.91 -11.48
CA VAL A 145 -6.49 -3.10 -11.08
C VAL A 145 -5.10 -3.00 -11.71
N SER A 146 -4.06 -2.91 -10.89
CA SER A 146 -2.66 -2.89 -11.33
C SER A 146 -1.97 -4.21 -11.06
N LEU A 147 -1.17 -4.67 -12.02
CA LEU A 147 -0.30 -5.84 -11.88
C LEU A 147 1.12 -5.34 -11.61
N ILE A 148 1.72 -5.80 -10.53
CA ILE A 148 3.00 -5.31 -10.02
C ILE A 148 3.97 -6.47 -9.89
N ASP A 149 5.21 -6.28 -10.34
CA ASP A 149 6.29 -7.23 -10.08
C ASP A 149 6.63 -7.21 -8.57
N PRO A 150 6.53 -8.34 -7.86
CA PRO A 150 6.72 -8.37 -6.40
C PRO A 150 8.16 -8.09 -5.97
N LYS A 151 9.15 -8.25 -6.87
CA LYS A 151 10.56 -7.96 -6.60
C LYS A 151 10.88 -6.50 -6.88
N SER A 152 10.72 -6.04 -8.12
CA SER A 152 11.10 -4.68 -8.52
C SER A 152 10.12 -3.61 -8.03
N LYS A 153 8.87 -4.01 -7.73
CA LYS A 153 7.73 -3.14 -7.41
C LYS A 153 7.28 -2.26 -8.59
N ASP A 154 7.73 -2.58 -9.80
CA ASP A 154 7.28 -1.88 -11.00
C ASP A 154 5.85 -2.28 -11.34
N ILE A 155 5.05 -1.28 -11.71
CA ILE A 155 3.71 -1.49 -12.24
C ILE A 155 3.86 -1.95 -13.69
N LEU A 156 3.58 -3.23 -13.95
CA LEU A 156 3.66 -3.83 -15.27
C LEU A 156 2.52 -3.35 -16.17
N THR A 157 1.33 -3.19 -15.59
CA THR A 157 0.15 -2.64 -16.28
C THR A 157 -0.90 -2.21 -15.27
N THR A 158 -1.73 -1.22 -15.65
CA THR A 158 -2.92 -0.83 -14.92
C THR A 158 -4.14 -0.91 -15.83
N HIS A 159 -5.15 -1.66 -15.39
CA HIS A 159 -6.42 -1.82 -16.07
C HIS A 159 -7.51 -1.01 -15.36
N PRO A 160 -7.98 0.10 -15.96
CA PRO A 160 -9.10 0.86 -15.42
C PRO A 160 -10.36 0.00 -15.30
N PHE A 161 -11.22 0.30 -14.31
CA PHE A 161 -12.48 -0.42 -14.14
C PHE A 161 -13.37 -0.39 -15.38
N THR A 162 -13.32 0.67 -16.17
CA THR A 162 -14.06 0.78 -17.45
C THR A 162 -13.63 -0.24 -18.50
N LYS A 163 -12.45 -0.86 -18.36
CA LYS A 163 -11.96 -1.92 -19.26
C LYS A 163 -12.20 -3.33 -18.70
N ILE A 164 -12.72 -3.48 -17.49
CA ILE A 164 -12.98 -4.78 -16.88
C ILE A 164 -14.41 -5.20 -17.26
N SER A 165 -14.54 -6.25 -18.09
CA SER A 165 -15.84 -6.69 -18.58
C SER A 165 -16.50 -7.74 -17.69
N ASN A 166 -15.70 -8.57 -17.01
CA ASN A 166 -16.20 -9.64 -16.17
C ASN A 166 -15.16 -10.07 -15.13
N TRP A 167 -15.63 -10.64 -14.03
CA TRP A 167 -14.80 -11.30 -13.04
C TRP A 167 -15.55 -12.46 -12.40
N SER A 168 -14.80 -13.44 -11.90
CA SER A 168 -15.34 -14.53 -11.09
C SER A 168 -14.33 -14.93 -10.04
N SER A 169 -14.81 -15.59 -8.99
CA SER A 169 -13.95 -16.10 -7.92
C SER A 169 -14.49 -17.41 -7.41
N GLY A 170 -13.62 -18.37 -7.13
CA GLY A 170 -13.92 -19.59 -6.38
C GLY A 170 -12.99 -19.71 -5.18
N ASN A 171 -13.12 -20.73 -4.33
CA ASN A 171 -12.38 -20.82 -3.07
C ASN A 171 -10.85 -20.66 -3.17
N THR A 172 -10.27 -20.99 -4.32
CA THR A 172 -8.82 -21.01 -4.55
C THR A 172 -8.38 -20.14 -5.73
N TYR A 173 -9.29 -19.41 -6.38
CA TYR A 173 -8.96 -18.63 -7.55
C TYR A 173 -9.79 -17.36 -7.70
N PHE A 174 -9.20 -16.41 -8.39
CA PHE A 174 -9.82 -15.19 -8.88
C PHE A 174 -9.54 -15.10 -10.39
N HIS A 175 -10.56 -14.73 -11.16
CA HIS A 175 -10.46 -14.57 -12.59
C HIS A 175 -11.01 -13.20 -12.99
N ILE A 176 -10.31 -12.51 -13.88
CA ILE A 176 -10.74 -11.22 -14.42
C ILE A 176 -10.55 -11.19 -15.93
N THR A 177 -11.54 -10.66 -16.64
CA THR A 177 -11.49 -10.44 -18.09
C THR A 177 -11.41 -8.95 -18.35
N ILE A 178 -10.36 -8.55 -19.08
CA ILE A 178 -10.04 -7.17 -19.41
C ILE A 178 -10.21 -6.99 -20.93
N GLY A 179 -11.06 -6.07 -21.35
CA GLY A 179 -11.41 -5.86 -22.76
C GLY A 179 -12.78 -6.46 -23.11
N ASN A 180 -13.02 -6.75 -24.38
CA ASN A 180 -14.27 -7.39 -24.81
C ASN A 180 -14.12 -8.92 -24.84
N LEU A 181 -15.25 -9.65 -24.88
CA LEU A 181 -15.26 -11.12 -24.83
C LEU A 181 -14.46 -11.81 -25.97
N VAL A 182 -14.14 -11.09 -27.05
CA VAL A 182 -13.52 -11.63 -28.28
C VAL A 182 -12.01 -11.38 -28.35
N ARG A 183 -11.49 -10.27 -27.78
CA ARG A 183 -10.05 -9.91 -27.78
C ARG A 183 -9.51 -9.53 -26.39
N GLY A 184 -10.28 -9.79 -25.34
CA GLY A 184 -9.90 -9.45 -23.98
C GLY A 184 -8.85 -10.40 -23.40
N THR A 185 -7.94 -9.87 -22.59
CA THR A 185 -7.00 -10.66 -21.82
C THR A 185 -7.70 -11.22 -20.60
N LYS A 186 -7.60 -12.54 -20.41
CA LYS A 186 -8.08 -13.23 -19.21
C LYS A 186 -6.91 -13.41 -18.27
N LEU A 187 -7.04 -12.92 -17.05
CA LEU A 187 -6.09 -13.16 -15.98
C LEU A 187 -6.70 -14.12 -14.97
N LEU A 188 -6.11 -15.32 -14.87
CA LEU A 188 -6.46 -16.32 -13.86
C LEU A 188 -5.41 -16.30 -12.77
N CYS A 189 -5.84 -16.07 -11.55
CA CYS A 189 -5.01 -15.93 -10.36
C CYS A 189 -5.40 -16.99 -9.33
N GLU A 190 -4.46 -17.85 -8.96
CA GLU A 190 -4.59 -18.72 -7.79
C GLU A 190 -4.31 -17.89 -6.53
N THR A 191 -5.20 -18.00 -5.54
CA THR A 191 -5.06 -17.31 -4.24
C THR A 191 -5.94 -17.99 -3.20
N SER A 192 -5.46 -18.05 -1.96
CA SER A 192 -6.24 -18.50 -0.80
C SER A 192 -7.00 -17.35 -0.11
N LEU A 193 -6.78 -16.11 -0.56
CA LEU A 193 -7.33 -14.90 0.07
C LEU A 193 -8.68 -14.48 -0.52
N VAL A 194 -9.39 -15.37 -1.21
CA VAL A 194 -10.56 -15.06 -2.06
C VAL A 194 -11.67 -14.34 -1.29
N SER A 195 -11.90 -14.70 -0.03
CA SER A 195 -12.90 -14.02 0.81
C SER A 195 -12.64 -12.52 0.97
N TYR A 196 -11.37 -12.07 0.92
CA TYR A 196 -11.02 -10.65 0.93
C TYR A 196 -11.20 -9.98 -0.44
N TRP A 197 -11.04 -10.74 -1.53
CA TRP A 197 -11.32 -10.24 -2.88
C TRP A 197 -12.80 -9.94 -3.07
N THR A 198 -13.69 -10.83 -2.62
CA THR A 198 -15.15 -10.68 -2.80
C THR A 198 -15.69 -9.45 -2.08
N VAL A 199 -15.17 -9.14 -0.88
CA VAL A 199 -15.56 -7.95 -0.09
C VAL A 199 -15.11 -6.65 -0.77
N ILE A 200 -13.99 -6.67 -1.49
CA ILE A 200 -13.46 -5.49 -2.22
C ILE A 200 -14.03 -5.40 -3.65
N GLN A 201 -14.41 -6.53 -4.27
CA GLN A 201 -14.92 -6.64 -5.63
C GLN A 201 -16.33 -6.06 -5.81
N VAL A 202 -17.27 -6.25 -4.88
CA VAL A 202 -18.68 -5.87 -5.13
C VAL A 202 -18.96 -4.42 -4.73
N GLU A 203 -18.34 -3.93 -3.65
CA GLU A 203 -18.62 -2.60 -3.10
C GLU A 203 -18.00 -1.48 -3.95
N ASN A 204 -16.81 -1.71 -4.53
CA ASN A 204 -16.05 -0.66 -5.24
C ASN A 204 -16.29 -0.64 -6.76
N ILE A 205 -16.67 -1.76 -7.38
CA ILE A 205 -16.87 -1.84 -8.84
C ILE A 205 -18.27 -1.34 -9.26
N TYR A 206 -19.30 -1.46 -8.39
CA TYR A 206 -20.69 -1.11 -8.74
C TYR A 206 -21.26 0.16 -8.08
N ARG A 207 -20.73 0.67 -6.95
CA ARG A 207 -21.33 1.80 -6.23
C ARG A 207 -20.81 3.18 -6.66
N GLY A 208 -21.08 3.51 -7.93
CA GLY A 208 -21.52 4.86 -8.28
C GLY A 208 -22.94 5.20 -7.75
N ARG A 209 -23.37 4.57 -6.64
CA ARG A 209 -24.68 4.77 -5.99
C ARG A 209 -24.51 4.72 -4.47
N SER A 210 -25.14 5.69 -3.80
CA SER A 210 -25.13 5.93 -2.36
C SER A 210 -25.32 4.69 -1.50
N LEU A 211 -24.49 4.64 -0.46
CA LEU A 211 -24.73 4.16 0.91
C LEU A 211 -25.06 2.69 1.20
N PHE A 212 -24.79 2.40 2.49
CA PHE A 212 -25.10 1.26 3.34
C PHE A 212 -24.08 0.12 3.42
N LEU A 213 -23.27 0.23 4.49
CA LEU A 213 -23.02 -0.72 5.59
C LEU A 213 -23.12 -2.21 5.24
N LEU A 214 -22.15 -2.97 5.78
CA LEU A 214 -22.44 -4.11 6.66
C LEU A 214 -21.19 -4.37 7.53
N TYR A 215 -21.51 -4.82 8.76
CA TYR A 215 -20.74 -5.00 9.98
C TYR A 215 -19.39 -5.70 9.82
#